data_AF-A0A2E1H5H2-F1
#
_entry.id   AF-A0A2E1H5H2-F1
#
_cell.length_a   1.000
_cell.length_b   1.000
_cell.length_c   1.000
_cell.angle_alpha   90.00
_cell.angle_beta   90.00
_cell.angle_gamma   90.00
#
_symmetry.space_group_name_H-M   'P 1'
#
loop_
_entity.id
_entity.type
_entity.pdbx_description
1 polymer ?
#
loop_
_entity_poly.entity_id
_entity_poly.type
_entity_poly.pdbx_seq_one_letter_code
_entity_poly.pdbx_strand_id
1 'polypeptide(L)'
;MINAFLLILGSLMLPAQQSDEVVRLRDGRVLIGTIENQNLDGFDFLAATDGGRLNLVWTDLFPGESERLHEVFGYVNETVMPMVTAQRVLLNNGRELIGRVVSETNLMIELRVKDTRTTFAKQLLAAPVKDIEIEAAVVLTAEQFYAERAAQIDASDGMKNYDFAKELEMMFAFEQAKAHFLIASEVAMLAGDGPLLSRIEGALAQLEQMIANKEEATALEQIKRLMHRQRFTEAKLELAQYDVDFPNAALRGEYLKLSQKFEKDREKSMVNYLRRHWFLRVMAVMRKQALEKTARLDTLMAWVESEAPQIVRQQFVEELVDMHDALDVNMIDELWALRVNYSSNSHTAGYGNGTWILGEERARAGLKETEGEDEQDGKTQQQREMEDRMKRYLDNLKTQQSAAKGDDNEVSPEDWWKAASVTSRLQWLLAYYSEFTGDYQLSSVKFSYCPGCGGLGYLETLEVSPDGSARKRYECSTCHGVQVKRSINFK
;
A
#
# COMPACT_ATOMS: atom_id res chain seq x y z
N MET A 1 -17.32 -24.71 -103.27
CA MET A 1 -18.70 -24.37 -102.89
C MET A 1 -18.93 -24.84 -101.47
N ILE A 2 -19.24 -23.91 -100.55
CA ILE A 2 -20.12 -24.07 -99.36
C ILE A 2 -19.59 -25.01 -98.26
N ASN A 3 -19.59 -24.73 -96.96
CA ASN A 3 -19.69 -23.57 -96.09
C ASN A 3 -19.23 -24.08 -94.71
N ALA A 4 -18.55 -23.23 -93.95
CA ALA A 4 -18.33 -23.44 -92.52
C ALA A 4 -19.66 -23.37 -91.75
N PHE A 5 -19.84 -24.23 -90.74
CA PHE A 5 -20.71 -23.90 -89.61
C PHE A 5 -20.19 -24.55 -88.33
N LEU A 6 -19.55 -23.71 -87.51
CA LEU A 6 -19.15 -23.96 -86.13
C LEU A 6 -20.40 -23.76 -85.26
N LEU A 7 -20.85 -24.81 -84.57
CA LEU A 7 -21.94 -24.74 -83.59
C LEU A 7 -21.32 -24.50 -82.19
N ILE A 8 -21.30 -23.23 -81.78
CA ILE A 8 -21.06 -22.81 -80.40
C ILE A 8 -22.41 -22.87 -79.68
N LEU A 9 -22.59 -23.85 -78.79
CA LEU A 9 -23.67 -23.84 -77.81
C LEU A 9 -23.26 -22.86 -76.69
N GLY A 10 -23.72 -21.62 -76.82
CA GLY A 10 -23.63 -20.62 -75.77
C GLY A 10 -24.64 -20.92 -74.66
N SER A 11 -24.14 -21.20 -73.47
CA SER A 11 -24.91 -21.14 -72.23
C SER A 11 -25.38 -19.70 -72.01
N LEU A 12 -26.68 -19.47 -72.18
CA LEU A 12 -27.36 -18.24 -71.73
C LEU A 12 -27.27 -18.16 -70.20
N MET A 13 -26.34 -17.36 -69.70
CA MET A 13 -26.38 -16.80 -68.35
C MET A 13 -27.55 -15.81 -68.31
N LEU A 14 -28.66 -16.20 -67.67
CA LEU A 14 -29.68 -15.25 -67.24
C LEU A 14 -29.08 -14.39 -66.12
N PRO A 15 -29.12 -13.04 -66.19
CA PRO A 15 -28.73 -12.21 -65.07
C PRO A 15 -29.72 -12.43 -63.91
N ALA A 16 -29.20 -12.50 -62.69
CA ALA A 16 -30.01 -12.56 -61.48
C ALA A 16 -30.95 -11.36 -61.44
N GLN A 17 -32.25 -11.62 -61.30
CA GLN A 17 -33.29 -10.60 -61.25
C GLN A 17 -33.20 -9.90 -59.88
N GLN A 18 -32.44 -8.80 -59.82
CA GLN A 18 -32.42 -7.92 -58.65
C GLN A 18 -33.81 -7.26 -58.54
N SER A 19 -34.47 -7.43 -57.39
CA SER A 19 -35.78 -6.84 -57.14
C SER A 19 -35.68 -5.33 -56.97
N ASP A 20 -36.66 -4.59 -57.51
CA ASP A 20 -36.74 -3.14 -57.32
C ASP A 20 -36.86 -2.80 -55.83
N GLU A 21 -35.99 -1.91 -55.34
CA GLU A 21 -35.98 -1.36 -54.00
C GLU A 21 -36.67 0.01 -53.96
N VAL A 22 -37.29 0.32 -52.82
CA VAL A 22 -37.95 1.60 -52.58
C VAL A 22 -37.08 2.43 -51.64
N VAL A 23 -36.57 3.56 -52.11
CA VAL A 23 -35.66 4.44 -51.38
C VAL A 23 -36.31 5.79 -51.15
N ARG A 24 -36.31 6.27 -49.92
CA ARG A 24 -36.85 7.59 -49.54
C ARG A 24 -35.73 8.62 -49.33
N LEU A 25 -35.80 9.70 -50.10
CA LEU A 25 -34.91 10.86 -49.97
C LEU A 25 -35.33 11.77 -48.82
N ARG A 26 -34.38 12.57 -48.32
CA ARG A 26 -34.54 13.50 -47.20
C ARG A 26 -35.57 14.59 -47.47
N ASP A 27 -35.76 14.97 -48.72
CA ASP A 27 -36.78 15.93 -49.15
C ASP A 27 -38.19 15.33 -49.27
N GLY A 28 -38.34 14.03 -48.97
CA GLY A 28 -39.61 13.32 -49.00
C GLY A 28 -39.94 12.66 -50.32
N ARG A 29 -39.10 12.79 -51.36
CA ARG A 29 -39.27 12.05 -52.62
C ARG A 29 -39.00 10.56 -52.41
N VAL A 30 -39.72 9.73 -53.16
CA VAL A 30 -39.57 8.27 -53.13
C VAL A 30 -39.12 7.82 -54.51
N LEU A 31 -38.02 7.08 -54.55
CA LEU A 31 -37.45 6.48 -55.74
C LEU A 31 -37.69 4.97 -55.70
N ILE A 32 -37.94 4.38 -56.87
CA ILE A 32 -38.14 2.95 -57.04
C ILE A 32 -37.18 2.50 -58.14
N GLY A 33 -36.38 1.46 -57.87
CA GLY A 33 -35.28 1.10 -58.75
C GLY A 33 -34.27 0.16 -58.13
N THR A 34 -33.20 -0.15 -58.85
CA THR A 34 -32.19 -1.13 -58.44
C THR A 34 -30.92 -0.44 -57.96
N ILE A 35 -30.31 -0.96 -56.90
CA ILE A 35 -29.02 -0.51 -56.38
C ILE A 35 -27.92 -1.33 -57.07
N GLU A 36 -27.10 -0.70 -57.91
CA GLU A 36 -26.11 -1.39 -58.76
C GLU A 36 -24.72 -1.46 -58.11
N ASN A 37 -24.28 -0.42 -57.40
CA ASN A 37 -23.01 -0.37 -56.67
C ASN A 37 -23.17 0.41 -55.37
N GLN A 38 -22.81 -0.19 -54.24
CA GLN A 38 -22.82 0.45 -52.93
C GLN A 38 -21.42 0.57 -52.35
N ASN A 39 -21.17 1.66 -51.64
CA ASN A 39 -19.98 1.88 -50.84
C ASN A 39 -20.34 2.54 -49.50
N LEU A 40 -19.33 2.89 -48.72
CA LEU A 40 -19.51 3.44 -47.38
C LEU A 40 -19.96 4.91 -47.36
N ASP A 41 -19.97 5.61 -48.51
CA ASP A 41 -20.40 7.01 -48.65
C ASP A 41 -21.79 7.14 -49.30
N GLY A 42 -22.20 6.13 -50.07
CA GLY A 42 -23.47 6.12 -50.78
C GLY A 42 -23.60 4.94 -51.72
N PHE A 43 -24.49 5.08 -52.71
CA PHE A 43 -24.70 4.07 -53.73
C PHE A 43 -25.18 4.65 -55.06
N ASP A 44 -24.92 3.90 -56.12
CA ASP A 44 -25.47 4.13 -57.44
C ASP A 44 -26.85 3.48 -57.54
N PHE A 45 -27.87 4.31 -57.76
CA PHE A 45 -29.26 3.93 -57.90
C PHE A 45 -29.72 4.08 -59.35
N LEU A 46 -30.27 3.01 -59.92
CA LEU A 46 -30.89 3.00 -61.23
C LEU A 46 -32.41 3.09 -61.07
N ALA A 47 -33.00 4.23 -61.43
CA ALA A 47 -34.44 4.43 -61.32
C ALA A 47 -35.21 3.57 -62.33
N ALA A 48 -36.22 2.84 -61.86
CA ALA A 48 -37.07 1.99 -62.70
C ALA A 48 -38.01 2.81 -63.63
N THR A 49 -38.26 4.08 -63.31
CA THR A 49 -39.20 4.93 -64.03
C THR A 49 -38.68 5.46 -65.36
N ASP A 50 -37.39 5.83 -65.41
CA ASP A 50 -36.76 6.50 -66.55
C ASP A 50 -35.38 5.95 -66.90
N GLY A 51 -34.89 4.94 -66.15
CA GLY A 51 -33.56 4.37 -66.33
C GLY A 51 -32.44 5.34 -65.92
N GLY A 52 -32.75 6.41 -65.21
CA GLY A 52 -31.78 7.40 -64.75
C GLY A 52 -30.84 6.82 -63.69
N ARG A 53 -29.54 7.06 -63.84
CA ARG A 53 -28.52 6.71 -62.84
C ARG A 53 -28.28 7.89 -61.90
N LEU A 54 -28.49 7.66 -60.62
CA LEU A 54 -28.31 8.63 -59.55
C LEU A 54 -27.22 8.13 -58.61
N ASN A 55 -26.21 8.95 -58.35
CA ASN A 55 -25.27 8.69 -57.27
C ASN A 55 -25.84 9.36 -56.01
N LEU A 56 -26.29 8.57 -55.05
CA LEU A 56 -26.93 9.04 -53.82
C LEU A 56 -25.96 8.89 -52.66
N VAL A 57 -25.74 9.97 -51.90
CA VAL A 57 -24.96 9.94 -50.65
C VAL A 57 -25.89 9.55 -49.50
N TRP A 58 -25.39 8.85 -48.48
CA TRP A 58 -26.19 8.45 -47.32
C TRP A 58 -26.93 9.61 -46.63
N THR A 59 -26.39 10.84 -46.70
CA THR A 59 -27.00 12.06 -46.15
C THR A 59 -28.20 12.59 -46.94
N ASP A 60 -28.36 12.13 -48.19
CA ASP A 60 -29.46 12.50 -49.09
C ASP A 60 -30.71 11.68 -48.80
N LEU A 61 -30.57 10.60 -48.03
CA LEU A 61 -31.66 9.73 -47.62
C LEU A 61 -32.36 10.27 -46.38
N PHE A 62 -33.60 9.84 -46.19
CA PHE A 62 -34.29 10.05 -44.92
C PHE A 62 -33.54 9.30 -43.81
N PRO A 63 -33.36 9.86 -42.59
CA PRO A 63 -32.54 9.23 -41.54
C PRO A 63 -32.88 7.77 -41.25
N GLY A 64 -34.16 7.44 -41.11
CA GLY A 64 -34.59 6.04 -40.90
C GLY A 64 -34.42 5.13 -42.12
N GLU A 65 -34.34 5.69 -43.33
CA GLU A 65 -34.06 4.93 -44.56
C GLU A 65 -32.56 4.69 -44.72
N SER A 66 -31.75 5.69 -44.37
CA SER A 66 -30.29 5.53 -44.27
C SER A 66 -29.96 4.44 -43.25
N GLU A 67 -30.53 4.49 -42.04
CA GLU A 67 -30.34 3.46 -41.00
C GLU A 67 -30.79 2.07 -41.49
N ARG A 68 -31.97 1.95 -42.12
CA ARG A 68 -32.46 0.69 -42.70
C ARG A 68 -31.48 0.12 -43.72
N LEU A 69 -30.98 0.95 -44.64
CA LEU A 69 -30.04 0.49 -45.67
C LEU A 69 -28.66 0.22 -45.08
N HIS A 70 -28.19 0.98 -44.09
CA HIS A 70 -26.99 0.65 -43.34
C HIS A 70 -27.13 -0.71 -42.62
N GLU A 71 -28.29 -1.03 -42.06
CA GLU A 71 -28.55 -2.33 -41.44
C GLU A 71 -28.56 -3.46 -42.48
N VAL A 72 -29.25 -3.26 -43.61
CA VAL A 72 -29.33 -4.23 -44.72
C VAL A 72 -27.97 -4.46 -45.38
N PHE A 73 -27.12 -3.44 -45.46
CA PHE A 73 -25.78 -3.51 -46.04
C PHE A 73 -24.66 -3.73 -45.01
N GLY A 74 -24.96 -3.80 -43.71
CA GLY A 74 -24.00 -4.12 -42.65
C GLY A 74 -23.05 -2.98 -42.23
N TYR A 75 -23.45 -1.72 -42.39
CA TYR A 75 -22.64 -0.52 -42.12
C TYR A 75 -22.87 0.11 -40.73
N VAL A 76 -23.60 -0.56 -39.83
CA VAL A 76 -23.77 -0.09 -38.46
C VAL A 76 -22.49 -0.41 -37.68
N ASN A 77 -21.77 0.63 -37.21
CA ASN A 77 -20.74 0.49 -36.18
C ASN A 77 -21.44 0.18 -34.84
N GLU A 78 -21.98 -1.02 -34.69
CA GLU A 78 -22.31 -1.53 -33.37
C GLU A 78 -21.00 -1.71 -32.63
N THR A 79 -20.91 -1.16 -31.41
CA THR A 79 -19.85 -1.46 -30.47
C THR A 79 -20.05 -2.92 -30.00
N VAL A 80 -19.79 -3.88 -30.90
CA VAL A 80 -19.97 -5.30 -30.60
C VAL A 80 -18.80 -5.72 -29.73
N MET A 81 -19.10 -6.01 -28.47
CA MET A 81 -18.13 -6.61 -27.56
C MET A 81 -17.71 -7.97 -28.14
N PRO A 82 -16.41 -8.28 -28.27
CA PRO A 82 -15.98 -9.55 -28.84
C PRO A 82 -16.47 -10.70 -27.94
N MET A 83 -17.31 -11.57 -28.49
CA MET A 83 -17.85 -12.73 -27.79
C MET A 83 -16.99 -13.97 -28.08
N VAL A 84 -16.75 -14.78 -27.05
CA VAL A 84 -16.03 -16.05 -27.17
C VAL A 84 -16.82 -17.17 -26.53
N THR A 85 -16.67 -18.37 -27.09
CA THR A 85 -17.23 -19.58 -26.49
C THR A 85 -16.45 -19.93 -25.22
N ALA A 86 -17.16 -19.94 -24.09
CA ALA A 86 -16.64 -20.35 -22.80
C ALA A 86 -17.52 -21.46 -22.20
N GLN A 87 -16.97 -22.19 -21.24
CA GLN A 87 -17.67 -23.23 -20.51
C GLN A 87 -18.22 -22.70 -19.20
N ARG A 88 -19.50 -22.96 -18.98
CA ARG A 88 -20.21 -22.74 -17.74
C ARG A 88 -20.28 -24.04 -16.94
N VAL A 89 -19.72 -24.00 -15.75
CA VAL A 89 -19.61 -25.14 -14.84
C VAL A 89 -20.42 -24.86 -13.59
N LEU A 90 -21.42 -25.71 -13.32
CA LEU A 90 -22.22 -25.63 -12.10
C LEU A 90 -21.77 -26.71 -11.12
N LEU A 91 -21.40 -26.29 -9.91
CA LEU A 91 -20.94 -27.19 -8.84
C LEU A 91 -22.09 -27.58 -7.89
N ASN A 92 -21.96 -28.73 -7.21
CA ASN A 92 -22.94 -29.27 -6.26
C ASN A 92 -23.26 -28.33 -5.08
N ASN A 93 -22.37 -27.40 -4.77
CA ASN A 93 -22.56 -26.36 -3.75
C ASN A 93 -23.33 -25.12 -4.27
N GLY A 94 -23.84 -25.16 -5.52
CA GLY A 94 -24.55 -24.05 -6.15
C GLY A 94 -23.64 -22.96 -6.72
N ARG A 95 -22.31 -23.11 -6.68
CA ARG A 95 -21.40 -22.14 -7.31
C ARG A 95 -21.34 -22.34 -8.82
N GLU A 96 -21.40 -21.24 -9.54
CA GLU A 96 -21.21 -21.19 -10.99
C GLU A 96 -19.81 -20.65 -11.29
N LEU A 97 -19.07 -21.38 -12.14
CA LEU A 97 -17.77 -20.98 -12.65
C LEU A 97 -17.87 -20.84 -14.17
N ILE A 98 -17.38 -19.73 -14.69
CA ILE A 98 -17.34 -19.46 -16.14
C ILE A 98 -15.87 -19.30 -16.53
N GLY A 99 -15.43 -20.05 -17.51
CA GLY A 99 -14.05 -20.01 -17.99
C GLY A 99 -13.84 -20.95 -19.18
N ARG A 100 -12.59 -21.14 -19.61
CA ARG A 100 -12.25 -22.08 -20.68
C ARG A 100 -11.71 -23.37 -20.10
N VAL A 101 -12.28 -24.51 -20.50
CA VAL A 101 -11.74 -25.81 -20.14
C VAL A 101 -10.45 -26.05 -20.93
N VAL A 102 -9.33 -26.14 -20.23
CA VAL A 102 -8.00 -26.33 -20.83
C VAL A 102 -7.67 -27.82 -20.92
N SER A 103 -8.03 -28.58 -19.88
CA SER A 103 -7.83 -30.02 -19.85
C SER A 103 -8.99 -30.71 -19.16
N GLU A 104 -9.39 -31.85 -19.71
CA GLU A 104 -10.43 -32.70 -19.15
C GLU A 104 -9.90 -34.13 -19.06
N THR A 105 -9.71 -34.62 -17.84
CA THR A 105 -9.34 -36.00 -17.55
C THR A 105 -10.57 -36.77 -17.07
N ASN A 106 -10.49 -38.10 -16.97
CA ASN A 106 -11.57 -38.94 -16.43
C ASN A 106 -12.04 -38.54 -15.02
N LEU A 107 -11.17 -37.93 -14.21
CA LEU A 107 -11.47 -37.57 -12.80
C LEU A 107 -11.53 -36.06 -12.53
N MET A 108 -10.84 -35.25 -13.34
CA MET A 108 -10.61 -33.82 -13.06
C MET A 108 -10.88 -32.96 -14.28
N ILE A 109 -11.37 -31.75 -14.05
CA ILE A 109 -11.49 -30.67 -15.05
C ILE A 109 -10.61 -29.52 -14.61
N GLU A 110 -9.85 -28.97 -15.56
CA GLU A 110 -9.08 -27.74 -15.40
C GLU A 110 -9.78 -26.60 -16.16
N LEU A 111 -10.31 -25.64 -15.41
CA LEU A 111 -10.93 -24.43 -15.93
C LEU A 111 -9.98 -23.25 -15.77
N ARG A 112 -9.71 -22.55 -16.87
CA ARG A 112 -8.89 -21.33 -16.90
C ARG A 112 -9.78 -20.09 -17.04
N VAL A 113 -9.49 -19.09 -16.23
CA VAL A 113 -10.03 -17.73 -16.34
C VAL A 113 -8.83 -16.78 -16.33
N LYS A 114 -8.57 -16.14 -17.47
CA LYS A 114 -7.38 -15.30 -17.70
C LYS A 114 -6.10 -16.10 -17.39
N ASP A 115 -5.32 -15.65 -16.41
CA ASP A 115 -4.09 -16.33 -15.97
C ASP A 115 -4.32 -17.31 -14.83
N THR A 116 -5.52 -17.36 -14.26
CA THR A 116 -5.85 -18.25 -13.15
C THR A 116 -6.36 -19.58 -13.65
N ARG A 117 -5.75 -20.67 -13.17
CA ARG A 117 -6.19 -22.05 -13.43
C ARG A 117 -6.80 -22.64 -12.18
N THR A 118 -7.97 -23.25 -12.34
CA THR A 118 -8.70 -23.90 -11.26
C THR A 118 -8.99 -25.34 -11.65
N THR A 119 -8.57 -26.27 -10.81
CA THR A 119 -8.80 -27.70 -11.02
C THR A 119 -9.80 -28.23 -10.01
N PHE A 120 -10.79 -28.99 -10.48
CA PHE A 120 -11.78 -29.61 -9.60
C PHE A 120 -12.19 -31.00 -10.12
N ALA A 121 -12.68 -31.83 -9.20
CA ALA A 121 -13.10 -33.19 -9.53
C ALA A 121 -14.47 -33.18 -10.24
N LYS A 122 -14.63 -34.05 -11.24
CA LYS A 122 -15.90 -34.20 -11.99
C LYS A 122 -17.09 -34.58 -11.11
N GLN A 123 -16.83 -35.27 -10.00
CA GLN A 123 -17.87 -35.65 -9.03
C GLN A 123 -18.53 -34.44 -8.35
N LEU A 124 -17.90 -33.26 -8.40
CA LEU A 124 -18.43 -32.02 -7.84
C LEU A 124 -19.37 -31.29 -8.79
N LEU A 125 -19.57 -31.78 -10.02
CA LEU A 125 -20.46 -31.18 -11.01
C LEU A 125 -21.93 -31.48 -10.66
N ALA A 126 -22.74 -30.42 -10.56
CA ALA A 126 -24.19 -30.52 -10.43
C ALA A 126 -24.89 -30.75 -11.77
N ALA A 127 -24.25 -30.34 -12.86
CA ALA A 127 -24.75 -30.50 -14.23
C ALA A 127 -23.57 -30.70 -15.20
N PRO A 128 -23.82 -31.27 -16.39
CA PRO A 128 -22.83 -31.30 -17.46
C PRO A 128 -22.33 -29.89 -17.79
N VAL A 129 -21.06 -29.81 -18.18
CA VAL A 129 -20.45 -28.55 -18.64
C VAL A 129 -21.20 -28.06 -19.87
N LYS A 130 -21.59 -26.78 -19.87
CA LYS A 130 -22.37 -26.17 -20.96
C LYS A 130 -21.54 -25.08 -21.64
N ASP A 131 -21.48 -25.11 -22.96
CA ASP A 131 -20.92 -24.00 -23.74
C ASP A 131 -21.88 -22.80 -23.75
N ILE A 132 -21.33 -21.62 -23.48
CA ILE A 132 -22.01 -20.33 -23.51
C ILE A 132 -21.16 -19.32 -24.27
N GLU A 133 -21.80 -18.33 -24.88
CA GLU A 133 -21.11 -17.17 -25.42
C GLU A 133 -21.03 -16.09 -24.34
N ILE A 134 -19.82 -15.60 -24.10
CA ILE A 134 -19.56 -14.55 -23.13
C ILE A 134 -18.52 -13.58 -23.68
N GLU A 135 -18.53 -12.35 -23.17
CA GLU A 135 -17.52 -11.35 -23.51
C GLU A 135 -16.09 -11.87 -23.27
N ALA A 136 -15.23 -11.69 -24.28
CA ALA A 136 -13.84 -12.13 -24.26
C ALA A 136 -13.06 -11.58 -23.07
N ALA A 137 -13.32 -10.32 -22.68
CA ALA A 137 -12.64 -9.64 -21.58
C ALA A 137 -12.87 -10.29 -20.20
N VAL A 138 -13.93 -11.11 -20.06
CA VAL A 138 -14.24 -11.83 -18.82
C VAL A 138 -13.34 -13.07 -18.68
N VAL A 139 -13.08 -13.76 -19.78
CA VAL A 139 -12.46 -15.10 -19.77
C VAL A 139 -11.00 -15.09 -20.23
N LEU A 140 -10.63 -14.22 -21.17
CA LEU A 140 -9.31 -14.17 -21.79
C LEU A 140 -8.54 -12.91 -21.37
N THR A 141 -7.22 -13.00 -21.39
CA THR A 141 -6.36 -11.81 -21.40
C THR A 141 -6.28 -11.25 -22.82
N ALA A 142 -5.89 -9.98 -22.93
CA ALA A 142 -5.75 -9.31 -24.22
C ALA A 142 -4.76 -10.04 -25.16
N GLU A 143 -3.65 -10.54 -24.60
CA GLU A 143 -2.64 -11.33 -25.33
C GLU A 143 -3.18 -12.69 -25.78
N GLN A 144 -3.94 -13.39 -24.93
CA GLN A 144 -4.54 -14.68 -25.27
C GLN A 144 -5.58 -14.53 -26.39
N PHE A 145 -6.42 -13.50 -26.30
CA PHE A 145 -7.40 -13.18 -27.34
C PHE A 145 -6.69 -12.86 -28.66
N TYR A 146 -5.65 -12.03 -28.64
CA TYR A 146 -4.85 -11.71 -29.81
C TYR A 146 -4.25 -12.98 -30.46
N ALA A 147 -3.60 -13.84 -29.68
CA ALA A 147 -2.95 -15.04 -30.21
C ALA A 147 -3.93 -16.01 -30.89
N GLU A 148 -5.16 -16.12 -30.38
CA GLU A 148 -6.18 -16.99 -30.96
C GLU A 148 -6.83 -16.40 -32.22
N ARG A 149 -7.09 -15.09 -32.19
CA ARG A 149 -7.85 -14.40 -33.24
C ARG A 149 -6.97 -13.97 -34.41
N ALA A 150 -5.73 -13.56 -34.17
CA ALA A 150 -4.82 -13.06 -35.21
C ALA A 150 -4.55 -14.09 -36.31
N ALA A 151 -4.56 -15.39 -36.00
CA ALA A 151 -4.37 -16.46 -36.99
C ALA A 151 -5.53 -16.59 -38.00
N GLN A 152 -6.70 -16.01 -37.69
CA GLN A 152 -7.90 -16.09 -38.52
C GLN A 152 -8.08 -14.85 -39.40
N ILE A 153 -7.26 -13.80 -39.18
CA ILE A 153 -7.34 -12.53 -39.89
C ILE A 153 -6.36 -12.56 -41.06
N ASP A 154 -6.90 -12.35 -42.26
CA ASP A 154 -6.09 -12.22 -43.47
C ASP A 154 -5.45 -10.83 -43.52
N ALA A 155 -4.11 -10.78 -43.57
CA ALA A 155 -3.35 -9.54 -43.63
C ALA A 155 -3.59 -8.74 -44.93
N SER A 156 -4.13 -9.38 -45.97
CA SER A 156 -4.44 -8.73 -47.25
C SER A 156 -5.81 -8.06 -47.30
N ASP A 157 -6.65 -8.24 -46.28
CA ASP A 157 -8.00 -7.68 -46.21
C ASP A 157 -8.04 -6.47 -45.25
N GLY A 158 -8.13 -5.27 -45.83
CA GLY A 158 -8.09 -4.02 -45.06
C GLY A 158 -9.25 -3.88 -44.08
N MET A 159 -10.45 -4.30 -44.46
CA MET A 159 -11.64 -4.18 -43.60
C MET A 159 -11.57 -5.17 -42.43
N LYS A 160 -11.14 -6.42 -42.66
CA LYS A 160 -10.95 -7.38 -41.56
C LYS A 160 -9.88 -6.93 -40.56
N ASN A 161 -8.82 -6.27 -41.02
CA ASN A 161 -7.80 -5.72 -40.12
C ASN A 161 -8.34 -4.52 -39.32
N TYR A 162 -9.16 -3.67 -39.94
CA TYR A 162 -9.85 -2.58 -39.25
C TYR A 162 -10.80 -3.10 -38.16
N ASP A 163 -11.64 -4.08 -38.48
CA ASP A 163 -12.59 -4.67 -37.53
C ASP A 163 -11.87 -5.36 -36.38
N PHE A 164 -10.81 -6.12 -36.68
CA PHE A 164 -10.00 -6.77 -35.65
C PHE A 164 -9.28 -5.75 -34.75
N ALA A 165 -8.80 -4.64 -35.30
CA ALA A 165 -8.23 -3.56 -34.51
C ALA A 165 -9.26 -2.96 -33.54
N LYS A 166 -10.53 -2.83 -33.96
CA LYS A 166 -11.63 -2.42 -33.08
C LYS A 166 -11.96 -3.46 -32.00
N GLU A 167 -11.95 -4.75 -32.30
CA GLU A 167 -12.05 -5.81 -31.29
C GLU A 167 -10.91 -5.70 -30.25
N LEU A 168 -9.69 -5.40 -30.70
CA LEU A 168 -8.51 -5.25 -29.83
C LEU A 168 -8.58 -3.98 -28.96
N GLU A 169 -9.15 -2.88 -29.45
CA GLU A 169 -9.45 -1.69 -28.63
C GLU A 169 -10.36 -2.07 -27.44
N MET A 170 -11.42 -2.85 -27.67
CA MET A 170 -12.34 -3.30 -26.61
C MET A 170 -11.67 -4.23 -25.60
N MET A 171 -10.64 -4.96 -26.02
CA MET A 171 -9.81 -5.80 -25.15
C MET A 171 -8.67 -5.04 -24.47
N PHE A 172 -8.58 -3.71 -24.63
CA PHE A 172 -7.49 -2.85 -24.13
C PHE A 172 -6.09 -3.22 -24.66
N ALA A 173 -6.03 -3.92 -25.81
CA ALA A 173 -4.82 -4.31 -26.53
C ALA A 173 -4.38 -3.20 -27.51
N PHE A 174 -4.13 -2.00 -26.99
CA PHE A 174 -3.98 -0.80 -27.83
C PHE A 174 -2.78 -0.84 -28.80
N GLU A 175 -1.65 -1.43 -28.40
CA GLU A 175 -0.47 -1.55 -29.26
C GLU A 175 -0.75 -2.49 -30.45
N GLN A 176 -1.39 -3.64 -30.17
CA GLN A 176 -1.79 -4.59 -31.20
C GLN A 176 -2.87 -4.00 -32.11
N ALA A 177 -3.83 -3.26 -31.54
CA ALA A 177 -4.84 -2.54 -32.32
C ALA A 177 -4.19 -1.53 -33.28
N LYS A 178 -3.19 -0.76 -32.81
CA LYS A 178 -2.45 0.20 -33.63
C LYS A 178 -1.76 -0.49 -34.81
N ALA A 179 -1.10 -1.63 -34.57
CA ALA A 179 -0.47 -2.40 -35.62
C ALA A 179 -1.47 -2.84 -36.71
N HIS A 180 -2.66 -3.32 -36.32
CA HIS A 180 -3.68 -3.73 -37.28
C HIS A 180 -4.34 -2.55 -38.02
N PHE A 181 -4.52 -1.38 -37.38
CA PHE A 181 -4.94 -0.18 -38.09
C PHE A 181 -3.91 0.28 -39.12
N LEU A 182 -2.61 0.17 -38.82
CA LEU A 182 -1.56 0.50 -39.79
C LEU A 182 -1.56 -0.45 -40.99
N ILE A 183 -1.71 -1.77 -40.75
CA ILE A 183 -1.87 -2.76 -41.82
C ILE A 183 -3.12 -2.45 -42.66
N ALA A 184 -4.26 -2.17 -42.02
CA ALA A 184 -5.48 -1.79 -42.71
C ALA A 184 -5.30 -0.53 -43.57
N SER A 185 -4.52 0.44 -43.08
CA SER A 185 -4.20 1.68 -43.79
C SER A 185 -3.38 1.39 -45.04
N GLU A 186 -2.32 0.59 -44.93
CA GLU A 186 -1.48 0.21 -46.07
C GLU A 186 -2.28 -0.50 -47.16
N VAL A 187 -3.14 -1.46 -46.78
CA VAL A 187 -4.01 -2.17 -47.73
C VAL A 187 -5.02 -1.22 -48.39
N ALA A 188 -5.66 -0.35 -47.62
CA ALA A 188 -6.62 0.63 -48.14
C ALA A 188 -5.95 1.66 -49.08
N MET A 189 -4.71 2.08 -48.79
CA MET A 189 -3.92 2.93 -49.68
C MET A 189 -3.61 2.25 -51.02
N LEU A 190 -3.22 0.97 -50.99
CA LEU A 190 -2.93 0.19 -52.20
C LEU A 190 -4.20 -0.07 -53.04
N ALA A 191 -5.35 -0.23 -52.38
CA ALA A 191 -6.65 -0.43 -53.04
C ALA A 191 -7.31 0.88 -53.51
N GLY A 192 -6.86 2.04 -53.03
CA GLY A 192 -7.47 3.34 -53.33
C GLY A 192 -8.79 3.59 -52.58
N ASP A 193 -9.01 2.95 -51.43
CA ASP A 193 -10.23 3.05 -50.62
C ASP A 193 -10.18 4.27 -49.68
N GLY A 194 -10.50 5.45 -50.24
CA GLY A 194 -10.54 6.72 -49.52
C GLY A 194 -11.44 6.73 -48.27
N PRO A 195 -12.67 6.18 -48.32
CA PRO A 195 -13.56 6.10 -47.16
C PRO A 195 -12.97 5.31 -46.00
N LEU A 196 -12.38 4.15 -46.26
CA LEU A 196 -11.74 3.34 -45.23
C LEU A 196 -10.52 4.05 -44.62
N LEU A 197 -9.70 4.74 -45.43
CA LEU A 197 -8.57 5.52 -44.95
C LEU A 197 -8.98 6.62 -43.97
N SER A 198 -10.04 7.38 -44.28
CA SER A 198 -10.51 8.44 -43.39
C SER A 198 -10.99 7.90 -42.03
N ARG A 199 -11.62 6.72 -42.02
CA ARG A 199 -12.03 6.04 -40.77
C ARG A 199 -10.84 5.57 -39.96
N ILE A 200 -9.84 4.99 -40.61
CA ILE A 200 -8.61 4.55 -39.96
C ILE A 200 -7.86 5.74 -39.35
N GLU A 201 -7.76 6.86 -40.05
CA GLU A 201 -7.13 8.08 -39.51
C GLU A 201 -7.84 8.59 -38.25
N GLY A 202 -9.18 8.64 -38.26
CA GLY A 202 -9.95 9.01 -37.08
C GLY A 202 -9.80 8.02 -35.92
N ALA A 203 -9.79 6.72 -36.21
CA ALA A 203 -9.59 5.67 -35.22
C ALA A 203 -8.18 5.70 -34.62
N LEU A 204 -7.14 5.89 -35.44
CA LEU A 204 -5.76 6.01 -34.99
C LEU A 204 -5.56 7.23 -34.09
N ALA A 205 -6.14 8.39 -34.45
CA ALA A 205 -6.04 9.58 -33.60
C ALA A 205 -6.66 9.36 -32.22
N GLN A 206 -7.82 8.69 -32.15
CA GLN A 206 -8.46 8.32 -30.88
C GLN A 206 -7.62 7.31 -30.09
N LEU A 207 -7.10 6.28 -30.77
CA LEU A 207 -6.29 5.23 -30.16
C LEU A 207 -4.99 5.80 -29.58
N GLU A 208 -4.32 6.71 -30.29
CA GLU A 208 -3.11 7.37 -29.79
C GLU A 208 -3.39 8.18 -28.53
N GLN A 209 -4.55 8.85 -28.45
CA GLN A 209 -4.98 9.51 -27.22
C GLN A 209 -5.23 8.52 -26.08
N MET A 210 -5.81 7.35 -26.36
CA MET A 210 -6.00 6.30 -25.35
C MET A 210 -4.69 5.69 -24.86
N ILE A 211 -3.71 5.47 -25.76
CA ILE A 211 -2.37 4.98 -25.41
C ILE A 211 -1.66 5.99 -24.51
N ALA A 212 -1.62 7.27 -24.91
CA ALA A 212 -1.01 8.32 -24.12
C ALA A 212 -1.64 8.45 -22.72
N ASN A 213 -2.97 8.39 -22.64
CA ASN A 213 -3.68 8.40 -21.35
C ASN A 213 -3.37 7.17 -20.48
N LYS A 214 -3.19 5.99 -21.11
CA LYS A 214 -2.82 4.76 -20.39
C LYS A 214 -1.42 4.86 -19.82
N GLU A 215 -0.44 5.31 -20.60
CA GLU A 215 0.94 5.51 -20.14
C GLU A 215 0.97 6.49 -18.96
N GLU A 216 0.28 7.62 -19.10
CA GLU A 216 0.13 8.61 -18.03
C GLU A 216 -0.48 8.00 -16.76
N ALA A 217 -1.59 7.26 -16.89
CA ALA A 217 -2.24 6.59 -15.76
C ALA A 217 -1.33 5.54 -15.10
N THR A 218 -0.55 4.79 -15.89
CA THR A 218 0.38 3.79 -15.36
C THR A 218 1.53 4.43 -14.58
N ALA A 219 2.08 5.55 -15.05
CA ALA A 219 3.10 6.31 -14.34
C ALA A 219 2.56 6.85 -12.99
N LEU A 220 1.35 7.43 -12.99
CA LEU A 220 0.70 7.88 -11.75
C LEU A 220 0.46 6.72 -10.77
N GLU A 221 0.03 5.56 -11.25
CA GLU A 221 -0.19 4.39 -10.41
C GLU A 221 1.12 3.82 -9.84
N GLN A 222 2.21 3.86 -10.60
CA GLN A 222 3.54 3.51 -10.12
C GLN A 222 3.98 4.43 -8.97
N ILE A 223 3.79 5.74 -9.10
CA ILE A 223 4.09 6.71 -8.04
C ILE A 223 3.25 6.41 -6.79
N LYS A 224 1.93 6.22 -6.95
CA LYS A 224 1.03 5.86 -5.84
C LYS A 224 1.48 4.57 -5.15
N ARG A 225 1.88 3.55 -5.92
CA ARG A 225 2.39 2.29 -5.39
C ARG A 225 3.68 2.46 -4.59
N LEU A 226 4.61 3.29 -5.07
CA LEU A 226 5.85 3.59 -4.34
C LEU A 226 5.56 4.32 -3.02
N MET A 227 4.66 5.31 -3.03
CA MET A 227 4.20 5.99 -1.82
C MET A 227 3.55 5.03 -0.83
N HIS A 228 2.69 4.12 -1.30
CA HIS A 228 2.06 3.09 -0.46
C HIS A 228 3.08 2.13 0.17
N ARG A 229 4.17 1.84 -0.54
CA ARG A 229 5.30 1.04 -0.05
C ARG A 229 6.30 1.85 0.78
N GLN A 230 6.02 3.12 1.05
CA GLN A 230 6.88 4.04 1.79
C GLN A 230 8.25 4.31 1.13
N ARG A 231 8.40 4.06 -0.17
CA ARG A 231 9.62 4.37 -0.94
C ARG A 231 9.51 5.77 -1.53
N PHE A 232 9.52 6.77 -0.64
CA PHE A 232 9.28 8.16 -1.03
C PHE A 232 10.46 8.77 -1.80
N THR A 233 11.69 8.34 -1.56
CA THR A 233 12.86 8.82 -2.31
C THR A 233 12.73 8.49 -3.80
N GLU A 234 12.31 7.27 -4.13
CA GLU A 234 12.05 6.87 -5.53
C GLU A 234 10.81 7.54 -6.09
N ALA A 235 9.73 7.62 -5.31
CA ALA A 235 8.51 8.30 -5.74
C ALA A 235 8.75 9.79 -6.06
N LYS A 236 9.69 10.46 -5.35
CA LYS A 236 10.11 11.84 -5.64
C LYS A 236 10.80 11.94 -7.00
N LEU A 237 11.65 10.97 -7.35
CA LEU A 237 12.30 10.92 -8.66
C LEU A 237 11.28 10.68 -9.77
N GLU A 238 10.35 9.74 -9.58
CA GLU A 238 9.28 9.45 -10.54
C GLU A 238 8.31 10.64 -10.72
N LEU A 239 8.00 11.37 -9.63
CA LEU A 239 7.23 12.62 -9.73
C LEU A 239 7.94 13.66 -10.59
N ALA A 240 9.26 13.85 -10.39
CA ALA A 240 10.04 14.77 -11.19
C ALA A 240 10.15 14.31 -12.66
N GLN A 241 10.28 13.01 -12.89
CA GLN A 241 10.33 12.41 -14.22
C GLN A 241 9.01 12.56 -14.96
N TYR A 242 7.86 12.44 -14.27
CA TYR A 242 6.54 12.65 -14.85
C TYR A 242 6.38 14.06 -15.46
N ASP A 243 6.92 15.10 -14.81
CA ASP A 243 6.90 16.47 -15.34
C ASP A 243 7.70 16.61 -16.63
N VAL A 244 8.75 15.80 -16.81
CA VAL A 244 9.61 15.79 -18.01
C VAL A 244 8.96 14.98 -19.13
N ASP A 245 8.44 13.80 -18.81
CA ASP A 245 7.85 12.88 -19.79
C ASP A 245 6.50 13.39 -20.31
N PHE A 246 5.72 14.07 -19.45
CA PHE A 246 4.35 14.51 -19.76
C PHE A 246 4.09 15.99 -19.41
N PRO A 247 4.69 16.96 -20.15
CA PRO A 247 4.54 18.38 -19.84
C PRO A 247 3.12 18.93 -20.05
N ASN A 248 2.36 18.40 -21.01
CA ASN A 248 0.98 18.81 -21.34
C ASN A 248 -0.01 17.65 -21.18
N ALA A 249 0.14 16.89 -20.11
CA ALA A 249 -0.59 15.66 -19.85
C ALA A 249 -2.10 15.89 -19.59
N ALA A 250 -2.95 14.94 -19.95
CA ALA A 250 -4.40 15.06 -19.79
C ALA A 250 -4.82 14.90 -18.31
N LEU A 251 -4.10 14.07 -17.54
CA LEU A 251 -4.31 13.82 -16.11
C LEU A 251 -3.46 14.74 -15.21
N ARG A 252 -2.99 15.89 -15.74
CA ARG A 252 -2.24 16.90 -14.98
C ARG A 252 -2.90 17.29 -13.65
N GLY A 253 -4.23 17.38 -13.63
CA GLY A 253 -4.99 17.69 -12.42
C GLY A 253 -4.86 16.63 -11.33
N GLU A 254 -4.76 15.34 -11.69
CA GLU A 254 -4.49 14.26 -10.73
C GLU A 254 -3.05 14.27 -10.24
N TYR A 255 -2.10 14.47 -11.16
CA TYR A 255 -0.69 14.65 -10.83
C TYR A 255 -0.48 15.76 -9.79
N LEU A 256 -1.07 16.95 -10.01
CA LEU A 256 -0.94 18.07 -9.07
C LEU A 256 -1.51 17.74 -7.68
N LYS A 257 -2.65 17.03 -7.63
CA LYS A 257 -3.22 16.56 -6.35
C LYS A 257 -2.31 15.55 -5.66
N LEU A 258 -1.67 14.67 -6.41
CA LEU A 258 -0.72 13.68 -5.88
C LEU A 258 0.53 14.36 -5.34
N SER A 259 1.12 15.28 -6.11
CA SER A 259 2.28 16.08 -5.73
C SER A 259 2.02 16.91 -4.46
N GLN A 260 0.84 17.56 -4.34
CA GLN A 260 0.45 18.27 -3.12
C GLN A 260 0.33 17.36 -1.89
N LYS A 261 -0.10 16.10 -2.07
CA LYS A 261 -0.24 15.13 -0.98
C LYS A 261 1.08 14.46 -0.60
N PHE A 262 2.04 14.42 -1.52
CA PHE A 262 3.29 13.68 -1.37
C PHE A 262 4.00 14.00 -0.05
N GLU A 263 4.29 15.28 0.21
CA GLU A 263 5.02 15.70 1.40
C GLU A 263 4.28 15.37 2.70
N LYS A 264 2.96 15.56 2.70
CA LYS A 264 2.10 15.25 3.84
C LYS A 264 2.06 13.75 4.13
N ASP A 265 1.97 12.92 3.09
CA ASP A 265 1.95 11.46 3.24
C ASP A 265 3.33 10.91 3.62
N ARG A 266 4.41 11.54 3.15
CA ARG A 266 5.80 11.25 3.52
C ARG A 266 6.03 11.51 5.01
N GLU A 267 5.74 12.72 5.48
CA GLU A 267 5.83 13.10 6.90
C GLU A 267 4.99 12.16 7.77
N LYS A 268 3.71 11.97 7.42
CA LYS A 268 2.81 11.07 8.16
C LYS A 268 3.35 9.65 8.21
N SER A 269 3.96 9.15 7.14
CA SER A 269 4.54 7.80 7.11
C SER A 269 5.76 7.69 8.02
N MET A 270 6.66 8.67 8.00
CA MET A 270 7.82 8.73 8.89
C MET A 270 7.40 8.81 10.36
N VAL A 271 6.47 9.70 10.73
CA VAL A 271 5.96 9.80 12.11
C VAL A 271 5.35 8.47 12.58
N ASN A 272 4.58 7.80 11.71
CA ASN A 272 4.01 6.49 12.02
C ASN A 272 5.08 5.40 12.19
N TYR A 273 6.14 5.44 11.38
CA TYR A 273 7.27 4.52 11.49
C TYR A 273 8.01 4.72 12.81
N LEU A 274 8.39 5.96 13.12
CA LEU A 274 9.06 6.32 14.38
C LEU A 274 8.23 5.86 15.58
N ARG A 275 6.94 6.21 15.64
CA ARG A 275 6.06 5.80 16.75
C ARG A 275 6.05 4.29 16.98
N ARG A 276 6.03 3.49 15.90
CA ARG A 276 5.98 2.02 16.01
C ARG A 276 7.30 1.41 16.45
N HIS A 277 8.42 2.00 16.06
CA HIS A 277 9.73 1.38 16.22
C HIS A 277 10.60 2.02 17.30
N TRP A 278 10.30 3.24 17.78
CA TRP A 278 11.11 3.97 18.77
C TRP A 278 11.39 3.14 20.01
N PHE A 279 10.34 2.60 20.63
CA PHE A 279 10.50 1.75 21.81
C PHE A 279 11.34 0.50 21.52
N LEU A 280 11.16 -0.13 20.35
CA LEU A 280 11.96 -1.30 19.98
C LEU A 280 13.44 -0.97 19.80
N ARG A 281 13.76 0.21 19.25
CA ARG A 281 15.15 0.70 19.11
C ARG A 281 15.77 1.03 20.45
N VAL A 282 15.06 1.79 21.29
CA VAL A 282 15.50 2.06 22.67
C VAL A 282 15.75 0.75 23.42
N MET A 283 14.80 -0.20 23.36
CA MET A 283 14.96 -1.54 23.94
C MET A 283 16.20 -2.27 23.43
N ALA A 284 16.47 -2.23 22.12
CA ALA A 284 17.63 -2.88 21.53
C ALA A 284 18.96 -2.25 21.99
N VAL A 285 19.02 -0.91 22.02
CA VAL A 285 20.19 -0.15 22.50
C VAL A 285 20.44 -0.43 23.99
N MET A 286 19.41 -0.32 24.83
CA MET A 286 19.51 -0.61 26.27
C MET A 286 19.87 -2.07 26.55
N ARG A 287 19.37 -3.01 25.74
CA ARG A 287 19.68 -4.45 25.90
C ARG A 287 21.14 -4.76 25.63
N LYS A 288 21.77 -4.11 24.64
CA LYS A 288 23.21 -4.25 24.40
C LYS A 288 24.00 -3.81 25.63
N GLN A 289 23.66 -2.65 26.20
CA GLN A 289 24.33 -2.14 27.38
C GLN A 289 24.06 -2.97 28.65
N ALA A 290 22.84 -3.50 28.80
CA ALA A 290 22.48 -4.37 29.92
C ALA A 290 23.23 -5.71 29.95
N LEU A 291 23.91 -6.11 28.86
CA LEU A 291 24.75 -7.30 28.85
C LEU A 291 26.09 -7.06 29.55
N GLU A 292 26.59 -5.82 29.54
CA GLU A 292 27.89 -5.44 30.10
C GLU A 292 27.85 -5.45 31.64
N LYS A 293 28.46 -6.46 32.26
CA LYS A 293 28.47 -6.63 33.73
C LYS A 293 29.50 -5.77 34.46
N THR A 294 30.56 -5.36 33.76
CA THR A 294 31.71 -4.66 34.35
C THR A 294 31.64 -3.15 34.18
N ALA A 295 30.60 -2.64 33.51
CA ALA A 295 30.40 -1.21 33.34
C ALA A 295 30.10 -0.54 34.69
N ARG A 296 30.72 0.62 34.93
CA ARG A 296 30.50 1.41 36.13
C ARG A 296 29.15 2.14 36.03
N LEU A 297 28.37 2.12 37.10
CA LEU A 297 26.98 2.59 37.04
C LEU A 297 26.86 4.09 36.77
N ASP A 298 27.74 4.91 37.35
CA ASP A 298 27.79 6.36 37.08
C ASP A 298 28.02 6.64 35.58
N THR A 299 28.93 5.87 34.96
CA THR A 299 29.23 6.01 33.52
C THR A 299 28.06 5.54 32.67
N LEU A 300 27.32 4.52 33.11
CA LEU A 300 26.10 4.07 32.43
C LEU A 300 24.99 5.12 32.49
N MET A 301 24.79 5.77 33.64
CA MET A 301 23.79 6.83 33.80
C MET A 301 24.10 8.02 32.91
N ALA A 302 25.36 8.47 32.89
CA ALA A 302 25.81 9.55 32.01
C ALA A 302 25.65 9.19 30.52
N TRP A 303 25.96 7.95 30.15
CA TRP A 303 25.76 7.43 28.79
C TRP A 303 24.28 7.41 28.40
N VAL A 304 23.39 6.98 29.30
CA VAL A 304 21.94 6.97 29.06
C VAL A 304 21.39 8.37 28.82
N GLU A 305 21.89 9.39 29.54
CA GLU A 305 21.41 10.77 29.41
C GLU A 305 21.92 11.48 28.16
N SER A 306 23.12 11.13 27.66
CA SER A 306 23.79 11.89 26.61
C SER A 306 23.93 11.12 25.28
N GLU A 307 24.57 9.95 25.30
CA GLU A 307 24.94 9.20 24.11
C GLU A 307 23.80 8.30 23.59
N ALA A 308 23.09 7.62 24.49
CA ALA A 308 22.04 6.69 24.08
C ALA A 308 20.93 7.32 23.25
N PRO A 309 20.42 8.54 23.56
CA PRO A 309 19.42 9.20 22.73
C PRO A 309 19.94 9.51 21.32
N GLN A 310 21.22 9.86 21.19
CA GLN A 310 21.86 10.14 19.90
C GLN A 310 22.02 8.87 19.05
N ILE A 311 22.40 7.75 19.68
CA ILE A 311 22.51 6.45 19.01
C ILE A 311 21.14 6.03 18.43
N VAL A 312 20.06 6.22 19.19
CA VAL A 312 18.69 5.89 18.72
C VAL A 312 18.32 6.75 17.50
N ARG A 313 18.62 8.06 17.53
CA ARG A 313 18.34 8.97 16.42
C ARG A 313 19.14 8.63 15.17
N GLN A 314 20.43 8.32 15.32
CA GLN A 314 21.30 7.92 14.21
C GLN A 314 20.80 6.65 13.52
N GLN A 315 20.35 5.65 14.28
CA GLN A 315 19.74 4.45 13.70
C GLN A 315 18.49 4.78 12.87
N PHE A 316 17.67 5.74 13.30
CA PHE A 316 16.52 6.16 12.51
C PHE A 316 16.88 6.92 11.25
N VAL A 317 17.95 7.72 11.27
CA VAL A 317 18.47 8.36 10.05
C VAL A 317 18.85 7.31 9.01
N GLU A 318 19.54 6.24 9.43
CA GLU A 318 19.92 5.14 8.53
C GLU A 318 18.71 4.33 8.02
N GLU A 319 17.70 4.10 8.87
CA GLU A 319 16.52 3.30 8.51
C GLU A 319 15.52 4.03 7.62
N LEU A 320 15.49 5.36 7.67
CA LEU A 320 14.52 6.19 6.94
C LEU A 320 15.04 6.74 5.62
N VAL A 321 16.22 6.32 5.15
CA VAL A 321 16.82 6.76 3.87
C VAL A 321 15.90 6.55 2.67
N ASP A 322 15.14 5.44 2.65
CA ASP A 322 14.17 5.14 1.58
C ASP A 322 12.95 6.08 1.60
N MET A 323 12.65 6.68 2.77
CA MET A 323 11.58 7.65 2.94
C MET A 323 12.06 9.09 2.73
N HIS A 324 13.32 9.39 3.06
CA HIS A 324 13.89 10.72 2.94
C HIS A 324 15.42 10.64 2.72
N ASP A 325 15.87 11.10 1.55
CA ASP A 325 17.25 11.08 1.08
C ASP A 325 18.21 11.97 1.87
N ALA A 326 17.71 13.05 2.48
CA ALA A 326 18.50 14.03 3.22
C ALA A 326 18.01 14.24 4.66
N LEU A 327 17.82 13.14 5.40
CA LEU A 327 17.36 13.21 6.80
C LEU A 327 18.54 13.43 7.75
N ASP A 328 18.38 14.35 8.70
CA ASP A 328 19.35 14.56 9.79
C ASP A 328 18.72 14.27 11.17
N VAL A 329 19.54 14.34 12.22
CA VAL A 329 19.08 14.07 13.59
C VAL A 329 18.06 15.11 14.07
N ASN A 330 18.19 16.38 13.68
CA ASN A 330 17.26 17.43 14.10
C ASN A 330 15.87 17.19 13.51
N MET A 331 15.79 16.76 12.25
CA MET A 331 14.53 16.39 11.60
C MET A 331 13.88 15.19 12.28
N ILE A 332 14.65 14.24 12.82
CA ILE A 332 14.09 13.14 13.63
C ILE A 332 13.41 13.69 14.88
N ASP A 333 14.02 14.66 15.57
CA ASP A 333 13.43 15.27 16.76
C ASP A 333 12.13 16.04 16.43
N GLU A 334 12.11 16.78 15.32
CA GLU A 334 10.90 17.45 14.83
C GLU A 334 9.77 16.44 14.52
N LEU A 335 10.08 15.38 13.77
CA LEU A 335 9.13 14.30 13.46
C LEU A 335 8.67 13.58 14.73
N TRP A 336 9.57 13.37 15.69
CA TRP A 336 9.25 12.75 16.97
C TRP A 336 8.32 13.62 17.80
N ALA A 337 8.46 14.95 17.77
CA ALA A 337 7.55 15.87 18.45
C ALA A 337 6.13 15.79 17.89
N LEU A 338 5.97 15.61 16.57
CA LEU A 338 4.67 15.47 15.91
C LEU A 338 3.90 14.21 16.32
N ARG A 339 4.54 13.24 16.98
CA ARG A 339 3.89 11.99 17.43
C ARG A 339 2.72 12.24 18.38
N VAL A 340 2.73 13.35 19.13
CA VAL A 340 1.73 13.68 20.16
C VAL A 340 0.32 13.79 19.56
N ASN A 341 0.23 14.10 18.26
CA ASN A 341 -1.04 14.14 17.53
C ASN A 341 -1.67 12.75 17.29
N TYR A 342 -0.97 11.67 17.65
CA TYR A 342 -1.39 10.29 17.45
C TYR A 342 -1.46 9.52 18.76
N SER A 343 -2.30 8.48 18.83
CA SER A 343 -2.37 7.61 20.00
C SER A 343 -1.02 6.90 20.21
N SER A 344 -0.49 7.01 21.43
CA SER A 344 0.77 6.41 21.87
C SER A 344 0.50 5.14 22.68
N ASN A 345 1.31 4.10 22.48
CA ASN A 345 1.25 2.91 23.32
C ASN A 345 1.88 3.22 24.68
N SER A 346 1.21 2.83 25.76
CA SER A 346 1.83 2.90 27.08
C SER A 346 2.76 1.71 27.26
N HIS A 347 3.96 1.99 27.76
CA HIS A 347 4.95 1.01 28.18
C HIS A 347 5.15 1.10 29.69
N THR A 348 5.69 0.03 30.28
CA THR A 348 6.01 -0.04 31.71
C THR A 348 7.47 -0.47 31.86
N ALA A 349 8.19 0.21 32.74
CA ALA A 349 9.53 -0.20 33.19
C ALA A 349 9.65 0.02 34.70
N GLY A 350 10.60 -0.65 35.35
CA GLY A 350 10.81 -0.45 36.78
C GLY A 350 12.22 -0.76 37.22
N TYR A 351 12.63 -0.07 38.29
CA TYR A 351 13.96 -0.23 38.89
C TYR A 351 14.05 -1.49 39.76
N GLY A 352 12.90 -2.03 40.19
CA GLY A 352 12.85 -3.24 41.00
C GLY A 352 13.65 -3.10 42.29
N ASN A 353 14.50 -4.08 42.59
CA ASN A 353 15.39 -4.03 43.76
C ASN A 353 16.49 -2.97 43.62
N GLY A 354 16.74 -2.42 42.43
CA GLY A 354 17.70 -1.34 42.21
C GLY A 354 17.11 0.06 42.38
N THR A 355 15.92 0.20 42.98
CA THR A 355 15.27 1.50 43.19
C THR A 355 16.12 2.42 44.07
N TRP A 356 16.84 1.87 45.06
CA TRP A 356 17.66 2.63 45.99
C TRP A 356 18.87 3.30 45.35
N ILE A 357 19.31 2.82 44.18
CA ILE A 357 20.41 3.38 43.40
C ILE A 357 20.11 4.82 42.96
N LEU A 358 18.84 5.17 42.79
CA LEU A 358 18.42 6.53 42.43
C LEU A 358 18.67 7.56 43.56
N GLY A 359 18.91 7.11 44.79
CA GLY A 359 18.86 7.92 46.00
C GLY A 359 17.42 8.05 46.54
N GLU A 360 17.30 8.34 47.85
CA GLU A 360 16.01 8.33 48.56
C GLU A 360 14.98 9.30 47.95
N GLU A 361 15.40 10.52 47.61
CA GLU A 361 14.53 11.56 47.04
C GLU A 361 13.94 11.13 45.69
N ARG A 362 14.78 10.71 44.74
CA ARG A 362 14.34 10.28 43.41
C ARG A 362 13.57 8.97 43.46
N ALA A 363 13.96 8.05 44.35
CA ALA A 363 13.26 6.79 44.56
C ALA A 363 11.81 7.00 45.01
N ARG A 364 11.55 8.01 45.85
CA ARG A 364 10.20 8.34 46.38
C ARG A 364 9.45 9.43 45.62
N ALA A 365 10.07 10.08 44.62
CA ALA A 365 9.46 11.17 43.87
C ALA A 365 8.09 10.81 43.26
N GLY A 366 7.01 11.49 43.67
CA GLY A 366 5.65 11.21 43.19
C GLY A 366 4.87 10.18 44.02
N LEU A 367 5.45 9.68 45.12
CA LEU A 367 4.67 9.13 46.22
C LEU A 367 3.89 10.30 46.83
N LYS A 368 2.55 10.24 46.84
CA LYS A 368 1.78 11.18 47.67
C LYS A 368 2.14 10.83 49.11
N GLU A 369 2.82 11.73 49.81
CA GLU A 369 2.89 11.66 51.25
C GLU A 369 1.44 11.60 51.73
N THR A 370 1.05 10.48 52.34
CA THR A 370 -0.19 10.45 53.11
C THR A 370 -0.07 11.55 54.14
N GLU A 371 -0.97 12.53 54.10
CA GLU A 371 -1.14 13.61 55.07
C GLU A 371 -1.37 13.02 56.48
N GLY A 372 -0.30 12.53 57.08
CA GLY A 372 -0.32 11.71 58.27
C GLY A 372 1.07 11.55 58.85
N GLU A 373 1.79 12.68 58.97
CA GLU A 373 2.83 12.94 59.98
C GLU A 373 3.34 14.40 59.98
N ASP A 374 2.66 15.33 59.29
CA ASP A 374 2.79 16.78 59.51
C ASP A 374 1.59 17.34 60.30
N GLU A 375 1.14 16.63 61.33
CA GLU A 375 0.39 17.31 62.41
C GLU A 375 1.38 18.15 63.23
N GLN A 376 1.61 19.37 62.74
CA GLN A 376 2.11 20.54 63.47
C GLN A 376 3.17 20.24 64.56
N ASP A 377 4.36 19.81 64.15
CA ASP A 377 5.52 19.98 65.02
C ASP A 377 5.81 21.49 65.05
N GLY A 378 5.41 22.16 66.14
CA GLY A 378 5.40 23.62 66.35
C GLY A 378 6.80 24.27 66.41
N LYS A 379 7.70 23.84 65.52
CA LYS A 379 9.09 24.24 65.45
C LYS A 379 9.25 25.51 64.62
N THR A 380 10.03 26.44 65.16
CA THR A 380 10.36 27.72 64.50
C THR A 380 11.34 27.50 63.34
N GLN A 381 11.38 28.43 62.38
CA GLN A 381 12.22 28.35 61.18
C GLN A 381 13.72 28.15 61.49
N GLN A 382 14.20 28.67 62.62
CA GLN A 382 15.56 28.44 63.10
C GLN A 382 15.81 27.01 63.59
N GLN A 383 14.81 26.32 64.13
CA GLN A 383 14.94 24.91 64.54
C GLN A 383 15.00 23.98 63.33
N ARG A 384 14.26 24.30 62.25
CA ARG A 384 14.33 23.56 60.99
C ARG A 384 15.68 23.71 60.30
N GLU A 385 16.23 24.92 60.26
CA GLU A 385 17.58 25.15 59.71
C GLU A 385 18.71 24.53 60.56
N MET A 386 18.47 24.35 61.87
CA MET A 386 19.39 23.69 62.78
C MET A 386 19.30 22.17 62.65
N GLU A 387 18.11 21.61 62.47
CA GLU A 387 17.88 20.20 62.12
C GLU A 387 18.48 19.86 60.75
N ASP A 388 18.28 20.69 59.73
CA ASP A 388 18.88 20.47 58.40
C ASP A 388 20.42 20.53 58.44
N ARG A 389 20.99 21.45 59.22
CA ARG A 389 22.44 21.48 59.47
C ARG A 389 22.92 20.27 60.23
N MET A 390 22.16 19.82 61.23
CA MET A 390 22.49 18.64 62.03
C MET A 390 22.35 17.35 61.23
N LYS A 391 21.37 17.27 60.32
CA LYS A 391 21.15 16.16 59.39
C LYS A 391 22.29 16.08 58.37
N ARG A 392 22.67 17.21 57.75
CA ARG A 392 23.86 17.29 56.88
C ARG A 392 25.16 16.95 57.61
N TYR A 393 25.28 17.33 58.88
CA TYR A 393 26.43 16.98 59.71
C TYR A 393 26.45 15.47 60.02
N LEU A 394 25.30 14.88 60.37
CA LEU A 394 25.17 13.44 60.61
C LEU A 394 25.38 12.60 59.36
N ASP A 395 24.92 13.06 58.19
CA ASP A 395 25.17 12.41 56.91
C ASP A 395 26.65 12.44 56.56
N ASN A 396 27.32 13.59 56.68
CA ASN A 396 28.78 13.69 56.50
C ASN A 396 29.55 12.81 57.49
N LEU A 397 29.05 12.67 58.73
CA LEU A 397 29.66 11.84 59.76
C LEU A 397 29.41 10.34 59.51
N LYS A 398 28.25 9.97 58.97
CA LYS A 398 27.98 8.62 58.44
C LYS A 398 28.90 8.30 57.27
N THR A 399 29.04 9.21 56.30
CA THR A 399 29.96 9.04 55.15
C THR A 399 31.42 8.89 55.61
N GLN A 400 31.84 9.60 56.66
CA GLN A 400 33.17 9.43 57.26
C GLN A 400 33.28 8.13 58.08
N GLN A 401 32.21 7.66 58.72
CA GLN A 401 32.20 6.40 59.47
C GLN A 401 32.15 5.18 58.55
N SER A 402 31.42 5.21 57.43
CA SER A 402 31.42 4.14 56.42
C SER A 402 32.73 4.11 55.61
N ALA A 403 33.44 5.23 55.50
CA ALA A 403 34.82 5.24 54.99
C ALA A 403 35.86 4.66 55.98
N ALA A 404 35.57 4.64 57.28
CA ALA A 404 36.48 4.19 58.34
C ALA A 404 36.17 2.80 58.91
N LYS A 405 34.94 2.30 58.75
CA LYS A 405 34.54 0.92 59.01
C LYS A 405 34.25 0.24 57.68
N GLY A 406 35.15 -0.65 57.24
CA GLY A 406 34.80 -1.65 56.24
C GLY A 406 33.75 -2.59 56.84
N ASP A 407 32.48 -2.20 56.75
CA ASP A 407 31.36 -3.07 57.08
C ASP A 407 31.08 -3.93 55.84
N ASP A 408 31.46 -5.20 55.91
CA ASP A 408 31.46 -6.21 54.83
C ASP A 408 30.07 -6.54 54.25
N ASN A 409 29.01 -5.80 54.62
CA ASN A 409 27.62 -6.10 54.27
C ASN A 409 26.87 -4.98 53.51
N GLU A 410 27.47 -3.82 53.24
CA GLU A 410 26.85 -2.79 52.38
C GLU A 410 27.07 -3.14 50.89
N VAL A 411 26.03 -3.65 50.24
CA VAL A 411 26.05 -3.91 48.79
C VAL A 411 26.18 -2.60 48.03
N SER A 412 27.28 -2.41 47.29
CA SER A 412 27.46 -1.21 46.45
C SER A 412 26.56 -1.24 45.21
N PRO A 413 26.23 -0.07 44.60
CA PRO A 413 25.47 -0.04 43.34
C PRO A 413 26.11 -0.86 42.21
N GLU A 414 27.44 -0.93 42.18
CA GLU A 414 28.19 -1.73 41.22
C GLU A 414 28.05 -3.24 41.48
N ASP A 415 28.01 -3.65 42.75
CA ASP A 415 27.80 -5.05 43.13
C ASP A 415 26.38 -5.50 42.79
N TRP A 416 25.39 -4.62 43.00
CA TRP A 416 24.04 -4.86 42.51
C TRP A 416 24.02 -5.05 40.99
N TRP A 417 24.70 -4.18 40.22
CA TRP A 417 24.74 -4.29 38.77
C TRP A 417 25.34 -5.62 38.31
N LYS A 418 26.46 -6.04 38.91
CA LYS A 418 27.12 -7.32 38.60
C LYS A 418 26.26 -8.53 38.93
N ALA A 419 25.54 -8.49 40.06
CA ALA A 419 24.69 -9.57 40.54
C ALA A 419 23.32 -9.63 39.85
N ALA A 420 22.81 -8.49 39.35
CA ALA A 420 21.49 -8.39 38.77
C ALA A 420 21.37 -9.17 37.44
N SER A 421 20.20 -9.81 37.26
CA SER A 421 19.87 -10.47 36.00
C SER A 421 19.87 -9.47 34.83
N VAL A 422 20.12 -9.95 33.61
CA VAL A 422 20.08 -9.10 32.40
C VAL A 422 18.72 -8.40 32.27
N THR A 423 17.63 -9.09 32.60
CA THR A 423 16.28 -8.52 32.57
C THR A 423 16.13 -7.39 33.58
N SER A 424 16.64 -7.56 34.80
CA SER A 424 16.58 -6.52 35.85
C SER A 424 17.40 -5.28 35.46
N ARG A 425 18.60 -5.48 34.90
CA ARG A 425 19.45 -4.40 34.39
C ARG A 425 18.81 -3.65 33.23
N LEU A 426 18.21 -4.38 32.29
CA LEU A 426 17.48 -3.81 31.17
C LEU A 426 16.28 -2.98 31.64
N GLN A 427 15.45 -3.51 32.55
CA GLN A 427 14.30 -2.80 33.10
C GLN A 427 14.72 -1.53 33.86
N TRP A 428 15.86 -1.59 34.57
CA TRP A 428 16.44 -0.45 35.25
C TRP A 428 16.89 0.64 34.26
N LEU A 429 17.67 0.27 33.23
CA LEU A 429 18.11 1.23 32.20
C LEU A 429 16.95 1.85 31.43
N LEU A 430 15.91 1.07 31.11
CA LEU A 430 14.72 1.57 30.43
C LEU A 430 13.95 2.55 31.29
N ALA A 431 13.80 2.25 32.58
CA ALA A 431 13.16 3.16 33.51
C ALA A 431 13.97 4.48 33.61
N TYR A 432 15.29 4.38 33.73
CA TYR A 432 16.17 5.54 33.77
C TYR A 432 16.09 6.37 32.47
N TYR A 433 16.20 5.73 31.30
CA TYR A 433 16.10 6.39 30.00
C TYR A 433 14.77 7.14 29.86
N SER A 434 13.65 6.49 30.19
CA SER A 434 12.32 7.07 30.02
C SER A 434 12.00 8.20 31.00
N GLU A 435 12.68 8.28 32.16
CA GLU A 435 12.53 9.41 33.08
C GLU A 435 13.42 10.60 32.74
N PHE A 436 14.67 10.37 32.31
CA PHE A 436 15.69 11.43 32.31
C PHE A 436 16.06 11.98 30.92
N THR A 437 15.70 11.30 29.82
CA THR A 437 16.09 11.74 28.47
C THR A 437 15.11 12.72 27.81
N GLY A 438 13.87 12.81 28.31
CA GLY A 438 12.81 13.62 27.69
C GLY A 438 12.15 13.01 26.45
N ASP A 439 12.62 11.84 25.99
CA ASP A 439 12.04 11.15 24.82
C ASP A 439 10.63 10.61 25.06
N TYR A 440 10.26 10.40 26.33
CA TYR A 440 8.97 9.84 26.75
C TYR A 440 8.25 10.76 27.73
N GLN A 441 6.91 10.68 27.72
CA GLN A 441 6.09 11.33 28.72
C GLN A 441 5.69 10.32 29.80
N LEU A 442 6.02 10.62 31.06
CA LEU A 442 5.57 9.83 32.20
C LEU A 442 4.05 9.97 32.37
N SER A 443 3.36 8.83 32.34
CA SER A 443 1.91 8.75 32.49
C SER A 443 1.51 8.50 33.93
N SER A 444 2.22 7.60 34.64
CA SER A 444 2.02 7.37 36.07
C SER A 444 3.24 6.70 36.69
N VAL A 445 3.46 6.95 37.97
CA VAL A 445 4.44 6.26 38.79
C VAL A 445 3.69 5.32 39.74
N LYS A 446 4.17 4.08 39.85
CA LYS A 446 3.62 3.04 40.71
C LYS A 446 4.68 2.59 41.71
N PHE A 447 4.28 2.50 42.97
CA PHE A 447 5.12 2.04 44.05
C PHE A 447 4.61 0.71 44.57
N SER A 448 5.54 -0.18 44.90
CA SER A 448 5.25 -1.42 45.63
C SER A 448 6.15 -1.49 46.84
N TYR A 449 5.62 -1.93 47.99
CA TYR A 449 6.44 -2.07 49.19
C TYR A 449 7.56 -3.09 48.98
N CYS A 450 8.70 -2.83 49.60
CA CYS A 450 9.82 -3.76 49.59
C CYS A 450 9.37 -5.08 50.25
N PRO A 451 9.43 -6.22 49.55
CA PRO A 451 9.01 -7.50 50.09
C PRO A 451 9.94 -8.00 51.21
N GLY A 452 11.20 -7.54 51.22
CA GLY A 452 12.18 -7.94 52.23
C GLY A 452 11.84 -7.42 53.63
N CYS A 453 11.35 -6.19 53.74
CA CYS A 453 11.00 -5.55 55.02
C CYS A 453 9.51 -5.19 55.16
N GLY A 454 8.67 -5.64 54.22
CA GLY A 454 7.24 -5.28 54.19
C GLY A 454 6.96 -3.76 54.12
N GLY A 455 7.89 -2.97 53.57
CA GLY A 455 7.78 -1.50 53.54
C GLY A 455 8.28 -0.75 54.78
N LEU A 456 8.86 -1.43 55.79
CA LEU A 456 9.40 -0.78 56.99
C LEU A 456 10.76 -0.09 56.77
N GLY A 457 11.55 -0.57 55.81
CA GLY A 457 12.89 -0.04 55.48
C GLY A 457 14.01 -0.62 56.34
N TYR A 458 13.66 -1.28 57.45
CA TYR A 458 14.55 -1.98 58.36
C TYR A 458 14.02 -3.37 58.73
N LEU A 459 14.90 -4.23 59.22
CA LEU A 459 14.58 -5.52 59.82
C LEU A 459 14.87 -5.45 61.32
N GLU A 460 13.93 -5.89 62.14
CA GLU A 460 14.12 -6.03 63.59
C GLU A 460 14.56 -7.45 63.93
N THR A 461 15.74 -7.59 64.53
CA THR A 461 16.18 -8.85 65.12
C THR A 461 16.29 -8.69 66.63
N LEU A 462 15.77 -9.68 67.35
CA LEU A 462 15.96 -9.81 68.79
C LEU A 462 17.30 -10.49 69.04
N GLU A 463 18.31 -9.71 69.39
CA GLU A 463 19.55 -10.26 69.94
C GLU A 463 19.30 -10.53 71.44
N VAL A 464 19.27 -11.81 71.80
CA VAL A 464 19.20 -12.22 73.21
C VAL A 464 20.62 -12.16 73.77
N SER A 465 20.94 -11.06 74.44
CA SER A 465 22.17 -10.94 75.24
C SER A 465 21.92 -11.28 76.71
N PRO A 466 22.96 -11.71 77.46
CA PRO A 466 22.83 -12.07 78.88
C PRO A 466 22.27 -10.95 79.78
N ASP A 467 22.45 -9.68 79.39
CA ASP A 467 22.01 -8.51 80.15
C ASP A 467 20.62 -7.98 79.73
N GLY A 468 19.92 -8.67 78.83
CA GLY A 468 18.58 -8.31 78.35
C GLY A 468 18.44 -8.43 76.84
N SER A 469 17.20 -8.62 76.38
CA SER A 469 16.89 -8.62 74.95
C SER A 469 16.85 -7.18 74.43
N ALA A 470 17.77 -6.83 73.54
CA ALA A 470 17.77 -5.55 72.82
C ALA A 470 17.24 -5.78 71.40
N ARG A 471 16.27 -4.98 70.96
CA ARG A 471 15.82 -4.97 69.57
C ARG A 471 16.83 -4.15 68.77
N LYS A 472 17.53 -4.79 67.84
CA LYS A 472 18.43 -4.10 66.92
C LYS A 472 17.77 -3.99 65.56
N ARG A 473 17.77 -2.78 65.01
CA ARG A 473 17.25 -2.46 63.69
C ARG A 473 18.41 -2.45 62.72
N TYR A 474 18.33 -3.27 61.68
CA TYR A 474 19.28 -3.30 60.57
C TYR A 474 18.59 -2.75 59.33
N GLU A 475 19.28 -1.94 58.52
CA GLU A 475 18.72 -1.48 57.26
C GLU A 475 18.40 -2.68 56.35
N CYS A 476 17.27 -2.61 55.67
CA CYS A 476 16.85 -3.72 54.82
C CYS A 476 17.82 -3.88 53.64
N SER A 477 18.55 -4.99 53.59
CA SER A 477 19.51 -5.30 52.51
C SER A 477 18.91 -5.38 51.10
N THR A 478 17.59 -5.35 50.95
CA THR A 478 16.91 -5.37 49.64
C THR A 478 16.52 -3.97 49.15
N CYS A 479 16.23 -3.02 50.07
CA CYS A 479 15.82 -1.66 49.69
C CYS A 479 16.70 -0.56 50.26
N HIS A 480 17.68 -0.89 51.09
CA HIS A 480 18.63 0.04 51.70
C HIS A 480 17.92 1.27 52.30
N GLY A 481 16.89 1.03 53.12
CA GLY A 481 16.10 2.09 53.77
C GLY A 481 15.03 2.75 52.90
N VAL A 482 14.98 2.53 51.59
CA VAL A 482 14.05 3.24 50.68
C VAL A 482 12.59 2.81 50.81
N GLN A 483 12.33 1.63 51.38
CA GLN A 483 10.99 1.06 51.68
C GLN A 483 10.15 0.65 50.46
N VAL A 484 10.35 1.27 49.30
CA VAL A 484 9.53 1.05 48.09
C VAL A 484 10.36 0.62 46.89
N LYS A 485 9.71 -0.05 45.95
CA LYS A 485 10.19 -0.28 44.59
C LYS A 485 9.40 0.59 43.63
N ARG A 486 10.13 1.35 42.81
CA ARG A 486 9.57 2.29 41.84
C ARG A 486 9.40 1.59 40.49
N SER A 487 8.23 1.78 39.89
CA SER A 487 7.92 1.42 38.51
C SER A 487 7.18 2.57 37.85
N ILE A 488 7.36 2.73 36.56
CA ILE A 488 6.80 3.83 35.79
C ILE A 488 6.05 3.31 34.57
N ASN A 489 4.98 4.02 34.23
CA ASN A 489 4.31 3.89 32.95
C ASN A 489 4.59 5.14 32.13
N PHE A 490 5.02 4.96 30.88
CA PHE A 490 5.43 6.03 30.00
C PHE A 490 4.91 5.80 28.58
N LYS A 491 4.85 6.86 27.78
CA LYS A 491 4.29 6.84 26.42
C LYS A 491 5.03 7.77 25.48
#